data_AF-A0A9R0D9A1-F1
#
_entry.id   AF-A0A9R0D9A1-F1
#
_cell.length_a   1.000
_cell.length_b   1.000
_cell.length_c   1.000
_cell.angle_alpha   90.00
_cell.angle_beta   90.00
_cell.angle_gamma   90.00
#
_symmetry.space_group_name_H-M   'P 1'
#
loop_
_entity.id
_entity.type
_entity.pdbx_description
1 polymer ?
#
loop_
_entity_poly.entity_id
_entity_poly.type
_entity_poly.pdbx_seq_one_letter_code
_entity_poly.pdbx_strand_id
1 'polypeptide(L)'
;MSLNTAHADHGVLIHAGECIILFSDNVTINFYGNDTTEFSGTKEGRIYLTSHRMIFNSKSRSEPLRSFSFPFVTLMDVAIEQPMFSANYIKGKVHAQPNGNFIGEVKFKIVFKSGGAIEFGQAMLKAAHLATRHSAPDSMPPPYSPPTGPWYAAPPPAYAPPPQGYYGWVPPYMTFPDQPPPNSVFVSNNPPPYPGVTGRAYPPGTGYSGVSSQESPSPTGAAFSPGPSAPPGYPGAPAGMSSSDAKAAEAAQSAYYDPNRPQTAYVPPPYSDLPPTYQESLSKKEN
;
A
#
# COMPACT_ATOMS: atom_id res chain seq x y z
N MET A 1 -16.33 2.77 2.74
CA MET A 1 -15.86 2.28 4.04
C MET A 1 -16.12 0.80 4.06
N SER A 2 -15.25 0.03 4.71
CA SER A 2 -15.56 -1.37 4.99
C SER A 2 -14.97 -1.92 6.30
N LEU A 3 -15.78 -2.72 6.99
CA LEU A 3 -15.38 -3.53 8.13
C LEU A 3 -14.92 -4.92 7.66
N ASN A 4 -13.72 -5.34 8.09
CA ASN A 4 -13.14 -6.65 7.85
C ASN A 4 -12.99 -7.10 6.39
N THR A 5 -12.68 -6.17 5.47
CA THR A 5 -12.43 -6.52 4.05
C THR A 5 -11.14 -5.91 3.47
N ALA A 6 -10.36 -5.19 4.27
CA ALA A 6 -9.13 -4.52 3.86
C ALA A 6 -7.89 -5.23 4.41
N HIS A 7 -7.96 -6.56 4.52
CA HIS A 7 -6.87 -7.42 4.96
C HIS A 7 -6.84 -8.70 4.14
N ALA A 8 -5.65 -9.28 4.04
CA ALA A 8 -5.40 -10.59 3.45
C ALA A 8 -4.37 -11.29 4.34
N ASP A 9 -4.58 -12.58 4.61
CA ASP A 9 -3.73 -13.37 5.51
C ASP A 9 -3.41 -12.68 6.84
N HIS A 10 -2.18 -12.17 6.96
CA HIS A 10 -1.64 -11.51 8.15
C HIS A 10 -1.39 -10.00 7.95
N GLY A 11 -1.79 -9.46 6.80
CA GLY A 11 -1.43 -8.13 6.35
C GLY A 11 -2.59 -7.29 5.83
N VAL A 12 -2.23 -6.14 5.26
CA VAL A 12 -3.17 -5.18 4.66
C VAL A 12 -3.47 -5.56 3.21
N LEU A 13 -4.72 -5.38 2.78
CA LEU A 13 -5.12 -5.54 1.39
C LEU A 13 -5.42 -4.17 0.77
N ILE A 14 -4.63 -3.81 -0.23
CA ILE A 14 -4.79 -2.60 -1.04
C ILE A 14 -5.26 -2.94 -2.46
N HIS A 15 -5.84 -1.96 -3.13
CA HIS A 15 -6.32 -2.11 -4.51
C HIS A 15 -5.18 -1.94 -5.52
N ALA A 16 -5.40 -2.39 -6.75
CA ALA A 16 -4.49 -2.12 -7.86
C ALA A 16 -4.27 -0.61 -8.04
N GLY A 17 -3.00 -0.17 -8.00
CA GLY A 17 -2.63 1.24 -8.12
C GLY A 17 -2.84 2.09 -6.86
N GLU A 18 -3.27 1.50 -5.73
CA GLU A 18 -3.27 2.15 -4.43
C GLU A 18 -1.84 2.17 -3.87
N CYS A 19 -1.36 3.32 -3.39
CA CYS A 19 -0.03 3.47 -2.80
C CYS A 19 -0.16 3.71 -1.29
N ILE A 20 0.81 3.23 -0.50
CA ILE A 20 0.91 3.54 0.94
C ILE A 20 1.73 4.82 1.07
N ILE A 21 1.09 5.91 1.50
CA ILE A 21 1.72 7.22 1.70
C ILE A 21 2.48 7.25 3.02
N LEU A 22 1.82 6.88 4.11
CA LEU A 22 2.42 6.80 5.44
C LEU A 22 2.04 5.47 6.09
N PHE A 23 2.95 4.93 6.88
CA PHE A 23 2.74 3.77 7.72
C PHE A 23 3.10 4.13 9.16
N SER A 24 2.26 3.72 10.11
CA SER A 24 2.59 3.81 11.52
C SER A 24 2.21 2.50 12.20
N ASP A 25 3.21 1.89 12.82
CA ASP A 25 3.00 0.75 13.72
C ASP A 25 2.63 1.23 15.13
N ASN A 26 2.09 0.34 15.96
CA ASN A 26 1.81 0.58 17.38
C ASN A 26 0.77 1.70 17.64
N VAL A 27 -0.33 1.71 16.88
CA VAL A 27 -1.47 2.56 17.22
C VAL A 27 -2.49 1.80 18.08
N THR A 28 -3.21 2.53 18.91
CA THR A 28 -4.46 2.06 19.51
C THR A 28 -5.64 2.80 18.91
N ILE A 29 -6.71 2.07 18.61
CA ILE A 29 -7.97 2.64 18.17
C ILE A 29 -9.11 2.24 19.10
N ASN A 30 -9.99 3.20 19.38
CA ASN A 30 -11.25 3.00 20.06
C ASN A 30 -12.39 3.50 19.18
N PHE A 31 -13.53 2.84 19.28
CA PHE A 31 -14.75 3.20 18.58
C PHE A 31 -15.88 3.50 19.56
N TYR A 32 -16.79 4.39 19.17
CA TYR A 32 -17.91 4.80 20.01
C TYR A 32 -19.16 5.08 19.18
N GLY A 33 -20.34 4.97 19.82
CA GLY A 33 -21.62 5.33 19.22
C GLY A 33 -22.14 4.35 18.17
N ASN A 34 -21.63 3.11 18.17
CA ASN A 34 -22.10 2.02 17.32
C ASN A 34 -21.93 0.69 18.06
N ASP A 35 -22.96 -0.15 18.06
CA ASP A 35 -23.00 -1.40 18.86
C ASP A 35 -22.49 -2.64 18.09
N THR A 36 -21.93 -2.45 16.89
CA THR A 36 -21.29 -3.53 16.13
C THR A 36 -20.15 -4.14 16.96
N THR A 37 -20.15 -5.47 17.13
CA THR A 37 -19.26 -6.18 18.06
C THR A 37 -17.78 -5.91 17.81
N GLU A 38 -17.37 -5.77 16.55
CA GLU A 38 -16.00 -5.47 16.14
C GLU A 38 -15.49 -4.12 16.66
N PHE A 39 -16.38 -3.18 16.95
CA PHE A 39 -16.03 -1.87 17.48
C PHE A 39 -15.85 -1.85 19.01
N SER A 40 -16.12 -2.96 19.69
CA SER A 40 -16.03 -3.02 21.15
C SER A 40 -14.59 -3.06 21.66
N GLY A 41 -14.31 -2.25 22.68
CA GLY A 41 -13.02 -2.22 23.37
C GLY A 41 -11.91 -1.44 22.66
N THR A 42 -10.70 -1.52 23.21
CA THR A 42 -9.49 -0.94 22.60
C THR A 42 -8.83 -1.95 21.69
N LYS A 43 -8.49 -1.55 20.47
CA LYS A 43 -7.80 -2.41 19.50
C LYS A 43 -6.38 -1.90 19.28
N GLU A 44 -5.42 -2.82 19.27
CA GLU A 44 -4.03 -2.50 18.96
C GLU A 44 -3.68 -2.93 17.53
N GLY A 45 -2.98 -2.07 16.81
CA GLY A 45 -2.80 -2.30 15.38
C GLY A 45 -1.76 -1.42 14.72
N ARG A 46 -1.91 -1.39 13.40
CA ARG A 46 -1.19 -0.58 12.44
C ARG A 46 -2.18 0.33 11.74
N ILE A 47 -1.73 1.53 11.38
CA ILE A 47 -2.50 2.43 10.53
C ILE A 47 -1.70 2.73 9.26
N TYR A 48 -2.39 2.66 8.13
CA TYR A 48 -1.88 3.01 6.81
C TYR A 48 -2.65 4.23 6.34
N LEU A 49 -1.94 5.29 5.93
CA LEU A 49 -2.51 6.32 5.07
C LEU A 49 -2.17 5.92 3.65
N THR A 50 -3.18 5.65 2.83
CA THR A 50 -3.00 5.33 1.42
C THR A 50 -3.37 6.51 0.53
N SER A 51 -3.16 6.38 -0.77
CA SER A 51 -3.63 7.36 -1.75
C SER A 51 -5.15 7.51 -1.79
N HIS A 52 -5.95 6.66 -1.14
CA HIS A 52 -7.41 6.67 -1.24
C HIS A 52 -8.15 6.70 0.11
N ARG A 53 -7.49 6.23 1.18
CA ARG A 53 -8.15 5.93 2.45
C ARG A 53 -7.14 5.82 3.58
N MET A 54 -7.64 5.83 4.81
CA MET A 54 -6.92 5.18 5.91
C MET A 54 -7.33 3.71 6.00
N ILE A 55 -6.42 2.87 6.48
CA ILE A 55 -6.71 1.47 6.83
C ILE A 55 -6.14 1.18 8.20
N PHE A 56 -6.98 0.77 9.14
CA PHE A 56 -6.55 0.14 10.37
C PHE A 56 -6.44 -1.37 10.14
N ASN A 57 -5.37 -1.98 10.61
CA ASN A 57 -5.20 -3.43 10.62
C ASN A 57 -4.77 -3.89 12.02
N SER A 58 -5.54 -4.80 12.60
CA SER A 58 -5.24 -5.35 13.93
C SER A 58 -3.95 -6.15 13.92
N LYS A 59 -3.17 -6.05 14.99
CA LYS A 59 -2.00 -6.91 15.21
C LYS A 59 -2.40 -8.33 15.58
N SER A 60 -3.55 -8.50 16.23
CA SER A 60 -4.05 -9.80 16.63
C SER A 60 -5.08 -10.32 15.64
N ARG A 61 -4.85 -11.54 15.14
CA ARG A 61 -5.78 -12.24 14.24
C ARG A 61 -6.99 -12.83 14.96
N SER A 62 -6.94 -12.92 16.30
CA SER A 62 -8.07 -13.39 17.11
C SER A 62 -9.05 -12.26 17.46
N GLU A 63 -8.69 -11.00 17.19
CA GLU A 63 -9.60 -9.89 17.37
C GLU A 63 -10.76 -9.98 16.36
N PRO A 64 -12.01 -9.77 16.80
CA PRO A 64 -13.15 -9.68 15.88
C PRO A 64 -12.90 -8.61 14.80
N LEU A 65 -12.25 -7.49 15.17
CA LEU A 65 -11.80 -6.50 14.21
C LEU A 65 -10.42 -6.87 13.65
N ARG A 66 -10.38 -7.32 12.39
CA ARG A 66 -9.15 -7.58 11.64
C ARG A 66 -8.68 -6.37 10.83
N SER A 67 -9.62 -5.65 10.23
CA SER A 67 -9.33 -4.41 9.50
C SER A 67 -10.51 -3.45 9.47
N PHE A 68 -10.23 -2.16 9.40
CA PHE A 68 -11.24 -1.14 9.14
C PHE A 68 -10.73 -0.14 8.11
N SER A 69 -11.50 0.07 7.04
CA SER A 69 -11.16 0.98 5.96
C SER A 69 -11.94 2.29 6.07
N PHE A 70 -11.23 3.42 6.07
CA PHE A 70 -11.76 4.77 6.15
C PHE A 70 -11.48 5.55 4.84
N PRO A 71 -12.27 5.35 3.78
CA PRO A 71 -12.20 6.20 2.60
C PRO A 71 -12.41 7.66 2.95
N PHE A 72 -11.65 8.56 2.31
CA PHE A 72 -11.72 9.99 2.61
C PHE A 72 -13.14 10.55 2.47
N VAL A 73 -13.90 10.06 1.48
CA VAL A 73 -15.31 10.42 1.24
C VAL A 73 -16.27 10.04 2.38
N THR A 74 -15.87 9.13 3.28
CA THR A 74 -16.69 8.71 4.43
C THR A 74 -16.30 9.37 5.75
N LEU A 75 -15.19 10.11 5.77
CA LEU A 75 -14.68 10.76 6.97
C LEU A 75 -15.44 12.06 7.24
N MET A 76 -15.85 12.25 8.48
CA MET A 76 -16.54 13.45 8.95
C MET A 76 -15.97 13.90 10.30
N ASP A 77 -16.09 15.18 10.61
CA ASP A 77 -15.70 15.79 11.89
C ASP A 77 -14.30 15.37 12.37
N VAL A 78 -13.34 15.27 11.44
CA VAL A 78 -11.97 14.87 11.75
C VAL A 78 -11.26 16.00 12.49
N ALA A 79 -10.68 15.68 13.64
CA ALA A 79 -9.90 16.60 14.46
C ALA A 79 -8.61 15.93 14.95
N ILE A 80 -7.54 16.74 15.01
CA ILE A 80 -6.26 16.37 15.60
C ILE A 80 -6.22 17.04 16.98
N GLU A 81 -6.07 16.23 18.02
CA GLU A 81 -6.08 16.71 19.40
C GLU A 81 -4.68 16.57 20.01
N GLN A 82 -4.21 17.65 20.62
CA GLN A 82 -2.89 17.77 21.23
C GLN A 82 -3.02 18.11 22.73
N PRO A 83 -3.49 17.15 23.54
CA PRO A 83 -3.64 17.37 24.97
C PRO A 83 -2.28 17.51 25.67
N MET A 84 -2.16 18.51 26.56
CA MET A 84 -0.90 18.81 27.28
C MET A 84 -0.36 17.62 28.10
N PHE A 85 -1.25 16.75 28.60
CA PHE A 85 -0.90 15.67 29.55
C PHE A 85 -1.25 14.27 29.06
N SER A 86 -1.54 14.09 27.77
CA SER A 86 -1.77 12.74 27.22
C SER A 86 -1.24 12.63 25.79
N ALA A 87 -1.24 11.42 25.24
CA ALA A 87 -0.76 11.21 23.88
C ALA A 87 -1.67 11.91 22.86
N ASN A 88 -1.05 12.51 21.84
CA ASN A 88 -1.76 13.11 20.72
C ASN A 88 -2.60 12.04 20.00
N TYR A 89 -3.79 12.44 19.54
CA TYR A 89 -4.70 11.52 18.88
C TYR A 89 -5.48 12.20 17.76
N ILE A 90 -5.92 11.37 16.82
CA ILE A 90 -6.85 11.76 15.77
C ILE A 90 -8.22 11.20 16.16
N LYS A 91 -9.25 12.04 16.10
CA LYS A 91 -10.63 11.59 16.25
C LYS A 91 -11.46 12.01 15.06
N GLY A 92 -12.59 11.35 14.86
CA GLY A 92 -13.56 11.71 13.85
C GLY A 92 -14.70 10.72 13.80
N LYS A 93 -15.46 10.79 12.72
CA LYS A 93 -16.57 9.90 12.42
C LYS A 93 -16.36 9.25 11.06
N VAL A 94 -16.95 8.07 10.91
CA VAL A 94 -17.08 7.39 9.62
C VAL A 94 -18.54 7.07 9.40
N HIS A 95 -19.08 7.57 8.28
CA HIS A 95 -20.42 7.18 7.85
C HIS A 95 -20.38 5.81 7.14
N ALA A 96 -21.37 4.97 7.44
CA ALA A 96 -21.54 3.70 6.76
C ALA A 96 -21.83 3.90 5.27
N GLN A 97 -21.32 2.99 4.46
CA GLN A 97 -21.73 2.89 3.07
C GLN A 97 -22.50 1.60 2.86
N PRO A 98 -23.38 1.53 1.84
CA PRO A 98 -23.96 0.27 1.42
C PRO A 98 -22.86 -0.79 1.25
N ASN A 99 -23.10 -1.99 1.77
CA ASN A 99 -22.16 -3.13 1.79
C ASN A 99 -20.87 -2.92 2.63
N GLY A 100 -20.83 -1.90 3.50
CA GLY A 100 -19.68 -1.62 4.36
C GLY A 100 -19.55 -2.49 5.61
N ASN A 101 -20.41 -3.51 5.77
CA ASN A 101 -20.47 -4.44 6.91
C ASN A 101 -20.81 -3.82 8.29
N PHE A 102 -21.31 -2.58 8.33
CA PHE A 102 -22.01 -2.01 9.49
C PHE A 102 -23.01 -0.94 9.03
N ILE A 103 -23.91 -0.51 9.92
CA ILE A 103 -24.96 0.49 9.64
C ILE A 103 -24.77 1.75 10.49
N GLY A 104 -25.11 2.90 9.92
CA GLY A 104 -25.15 4.18 10.62
C GLY A 104 -23.79 4.88 10.60
N GLU A 105 -23.36 5.38 11.75
CA GLU A 105 -22.09 6.09 11.93
C GLU A 105 -21.30 5.40 13.05
N VAL A 106 -19.97 5.51 13.00
CA VAL A 106 -19.10 5.18 14.12
C VAL A 106 -18.10 6.31 14.37
N LYS A 107 -17.93 6.70 15.63
CA LYS A 107 -16.86 7.62 16.05
C LYS A 107 -15.60 6.82 16.30
N PHE A 108 -14.45 7.35 15.90
CA PHE A 108 -13.15 6.73 16.17
C PHE A 108 -12.24 7.69 16.94
N LYS A 109 -11.31 7.11 17.69
CA LYS A 109 -10.16 7.78 18.31
C LYS A 109 -8.93 6.91 18.10
N ILE A 110 -7.92 7.44 17.40
CA ILE A 110 -6.64 6.77 17.13
C ILE A 110 -5.54 7.49 17.89
N VAL A 111 -4.88 6.78 18.80
CA VAL A 111 -3.73 7.26 19.57
C VAL A 111 -2.46 6.67 18.97
N PHE A 112 -1.47 7.53 18.69
CA PHE A 112 -0.19 7.13 18.13
C PHE A 112 0.83 6.99 19.25
N LYS A 113 1.15 5.75 19.65
CA LYS A 113 2.04 5.50 20.80
C LYS A 113 3.49 5.91 20.53
N SER A 114 3.90 5.90 19.27
CA SER A 114 5.25 6.27 18.83
C SER A 114 5.37 7.75 18.39
N GLY A 115 4.35 8.58 18.61
CA GLY A 115 4.31 9.95 18.08
C GLY A 115 3.83 10.03 16.63
N GLY A 116 3.93 11.22 16.01
CA GLY A 116 3.53 11.45 14.61
C GLY A 116 2.03 11.76 14.39
N ALA A 117 1.18 11.75 15.43
CA ALA A 117 -0.27 11.97 15.24
C ALA A 117 -0.60 13.28 14.50
N ILE A 118 0.20 14.33 14.71
CA ILE A 118 0.01 15.65 14.09
C ILE A 118 0.30 15.55 12.60
N GLU A 119 1.47 15.03 12.26
CA GLU A 119 1.96 14.89 10.89
C GLU A 119 1.08 13.91 10.11
N PHE A 120 0.68 12.79 10.73
CA PHE A 120 -0.27 11.85 10.13
C PHE A 120 -1.61 12.53 9.87
N GLY A 121 -2.15 13.26 10.85
CA GLY A 121 -3.43 13.93 10.71
C GLY A 121 -3.41 15.02 9.65
N GLN A 122 -2.36 15.84 9.60
CA GLN A 122 -2.17 16.86 8.58
C GLN A 122 -2.01 16.23 7.18
N ALA A 123 -1.23 15.17 7.05
CA ALA A 123 -1.07 14.44 5.80
C ALA A 123 -2.39 13.80 5.35
N MET A 124 -3.17 13.25 6.28
CA MET A 124 -4.50 12.69 5.99
C MET A 124 -5.48 13.75 5.52
N LEU A 125 -5.56 14.90 6.18
CA LEU A 125 -6.41 16.01 5.76
C LEU A 125 -5.99 16.53 4.37
N LYS A 126 -4.68 16.61 4.10
CA LYS A 126 -4.16 17.00 2.80
C LYS A 126 -4.49 15.97 1.72
N ALA A 127 -4.32 14.68 2.00
CA ALA A 127 -4.67 13.59 1.09
C ALA A 127 -6.17 13.58 0.78
N ALA A 128 -7.01 13.72 1.81
CA ALA A 128 -8.45 13.85 1.65
C ALA A 128 -8.83 15.04 0.77
N HIS A 129 -8.23 16.21 1.03
CA HIS A 129 -8.45 17.41 0.22
C HIS A 129 -8.02 17.23 -1.25
N LEU A 130 -6.92 16.54 -1.53
CA LEU A 130 -6.51 16.24 -2.90
C LEU A 130 -7.47 15.27 -3.57
N ALA A 131 -7.89 14.21 -2.88
CA ALA A 131 -8.83 13.23 -3.41
C ALA A 131 -10.21 13.83 -3.72
N THR A 132 -10.74 14.72 -2.88
CA THR A 132 -12.07 15.31 -3.08
C THR A 132 -12.15 16.31 -4.22
N ARG A 133 -11.02 16.88 -4.69
CA ARG A 133 -10.99 17.72 -5.91
C ARG A 133 -11.43 16.97 -7.16
N HIS A 134 -11.41 15.64 -7.12
CA HIS A 134 -11.77 14.77 -8.22
C HIS A 134 -13.17 14.16 -8.07
N SER A 135 -13.89 14.52 -7.01
CA SER A 135 -15.29 14.17 -6.80
C SER A 135 -16.19 15.32 -7.25
N ALA A 136 -17.37 15.00 -7.80
CA ALA A 136 -18.40 16.02 -7.97
C ALA A 136 -18.94 16.44 -6.59
N PRO A 137 -19.32 17.72 -6.37
CA PRO A 137 -19.75 18.24 -5.07
C PRO A 137 -20.90 17.47 -4.38
N ASP A 138 -21.70 16.72 -5.14
CA ASP A 138 -22.87 15.97 -4.64
C ASP A 138 -22.88 14.49 -5.06
N SER A 139 -21.78 13.96 -5.60
CA SER A 139 -21.75 12.53 -5.96
C SER A 139 -21.69 11.69 -4.68
N MET A 140 -22.79 11.00 -4.35
CA MET A 140 -22.73 9.93 -3.37
C MET A 140 -21.70 8.89 -3.84
N PRO A 141 -20.78 8.47 -2.96
CA PRO A 141 -19.84 7.43 -3.31
C PRO A 141 -20.60 6.14 -3.66
N PRO A 142 -20.13 5.37 -4.65
CA PRO A 142 -20.80 4.14 -5.02
C PRO A 142 -20.85 3.17 -3.83
N PRO A 143 -21.81 2.22 -3.82
CA PRO A 143 -21.80 1.10 -2.88
C PRO A 143 -20.42 0.47 -2.78
N TYR A 144 -19.99 0.12 -1.56
CA TYR A 144 -18.71 -0.55 -1.41
C TYR A 144 -18.78 -1.93 -2.09
N SER A 145 -17.72 -2.26 -2.82
CA SER A 145 -17.51 -3.60 -3.35
C SER A 145 -16.19 -4.10 -2.77
N PRO A 146 -16.20 -5.14 -1.91
CA PRO A 146 -14.96 -5.71 -1.41
C PRO A 146 -14.13 -6.24 -2.57
N PRO A 147 -12.78 -6.18 -2.50
CA PRO A 147 -11.94 -6.86 -3.46
C PRO A 147 -12.36 -8.33 -3.63
N THR A 148 -12.56 -8.75 -4.88
CA THR A 148 -12.95 -10.12 -5.25
C THR A 148 -11.87 -10.73 -6.14
N GLY A 149 -11.55 -12.00 -5.90
CA GLY A 149 -10.52 -12.72 -6.66
C GLY A 149 -9.20 -12.86 -5.91
N PRO A 150 -8.16 -13.40 -6.57
CA PRO A 150 -6.88 -13.62 -5.93
C PRO A 150 -6.22 -12.29 -5.58
N TRP A 151 -5.60 -12.26 -4.41
CA TRP A 151 -4.64 -11.23 -4.02
C TRP A 151 -3.26 -11.87 -3.95
N TYR A 152 -2.22 -11.07 -4.18
CA TYR A 152 -0.83 -11.52 -4.15
C TYR A 152 -0.02 -10.60 -3.24
N ALA A 153 1.02 -11.16 -2.64
CA ALA A 153 1.97 -10.37 -1.87
C ALA A 153 2.67 -9.37 -2.80
N ALA A 154 2.72 -8.11 -2.38
CA ALA A 154 3.37 -7.03 -3.11
C ALA A 154 4.55 -6.53 -2.28
N PRO A 155 5.81 -6.74 -2.70
CA PRO A 155 6.96 -6.15 -2.04
C PRO A 155 7.13 -4.67 -2.45
N PRO A 156 7.83 -3.84 -1.66
CA PRO A 156 8.37 -2.59 -2.16
C PRO A 156 9.15 -2.78 -3.47
N PRO A 157 9.11 -1.85 -4.44
CA PRO A 157 8.43 -0.56 -4.39
C PRO A 157 7.00 -0.59 -4.94
N ALA A 158 6.36 -1.76 -5.08
CA ALA A 158 5.07 -1.90 -5.78
C ALA A 158 3.93 -1.04 -5.21
N TYR A 159 4.01 -0.68 -3.93
CA TYR A 159 3.05 0.18 -3.24
C TYR A 159 3.67 1.52 -2.78
N ALA A 160 4.91 1.80 -3.16
CA ALA A 160 5.62 3.00 -2.74
C ALA A 160 5.00 4.25 -3.39
N PRO A 161 4.90 5.37 -2.65
CA PRO A 161 4.44 6.61 -3.22
C PRO A 161 5.53 7.21 -4.15
N PRO A 162 5.15 8.07 -5.11
CA PRO A 162 6.12 8.74 -5.96
C PRO A 162 7.09 9.60 -5.12
N PRO A 163 8.41 9.53 -5.35
CA PRO A 163 9.40 10.30 -4.57
C PRO A 163 9.17 11.82 -4.60
N GLN A 164 8.67 12.34 -5.71
CA GLN A 164 8.33 13.76 -5.89
C GLN A 164 7.03 14.19 -5.19
N GLY A 165 6.31 13.26 -4.55
CA GLY A 165 5.02 13.52 -3.94
C GLY A 165 3.88 13.74 -4.94
N TYR A 166 2.88 14.51 -4.53
CA TYR A 166 1.61 14.71 -5.24
C TYR A 166 1.31 16.19 -5.42
N TYR A 167 1.27 16.67 -6.66
CA TYR A 167 0.95 18.07 -6.99
C TYR A 167 1.76 19.10 -6.18
N GLY A 168 3.07 18.88 -6.04
CA GLY A 168 3.97 19.72 -5.25
C GLY A 168 3.88 19.54 -3.73
N TRP A 169 2.98 18.68 -3.23
CA TRP A 169 2.98 18.26 -1.83
C TRP A 169 3.81 16.99 -1.65
N VAL A 170 4.83 17.07 -0.80
CA VAL A 170 5.63 15.92 -0.38
C VAL A 170 5.14 15.49 1.02
N PRO A 171 4.62 14.26 1.17
CA PRO A 171 4.26 13.71 2.48
C PRO A 171 5.45 13.64 3.45
N PRO A 172 5.21 13.66 4.78
CA PRO A 172 6.26 13.69 5.80
C PRO A 172 6.91 12.32 6.00
N TYR A 173 7.55 11.77 4.96
CA TYR A 173 8.13 10.42 4.99
C TYR A 173 9.19 10.25 6.09
N MET A 174 9.96 11.30 6.41
CA MET A 174 11.00 11.24 7.45
C MET A 174 10.43 11.10 8.86
N THR A 175 9.19 11.53 9.10
CA THR A 175 8.50 11.35 10.39
C THR A 175 7.99 9.91 10.56
N PHE A 176 7.83 9.18 9.44
CA PHE A 176 7.34 7.81 9.40
C PHE A 176 8.34 6.92 8.64
N PRO A 177 9.53 6.68 9.20
CA PRO A 177 10.58 5.91 8.53
C PRO A 177 10.24 4.41 8.44
N ASP A 178 9.37 3.92 9.33
CA ASP A 178 8.95 2.53 9.36
C ASP A 178 8.23 2.13 8.07
N GLN A 179 8.47 0.90 7.65
CA GLN A 179 7.77 0.28 6.53
C GLN A 179 6.81 -0.80 7.04
N PRO A 180 5.76 -1.13 6.26
CA PRO A 180 4.95 -2.32 6.53
C PRO A 180 5.84 -3.55 6.71
N PRO A 181 5.51 -4.48 7.63
CA PRO A 181 6.28 -5.70 7.81
C PRO A 181 6.48 -6.47 6.50
N PRO A 182 7.63 -7.17 6.33
CA PRO A 182 7.85 -8.01 5.15
C PRO A 182 6.69 -8.98 4.93
N ASN A 183 6.30 -9.16 3.67
CA ASN A 183 5.20 -10.05 3.25
C ASN A 183 3.81 -9.71 3.82
N SER A 184 3.61 -8.51 4.38
CA SER A 184 2.33 -8.10 4.98
C SER A 184 1.51 -7.11 4.14
N VAL A 185 1.88 -6.87 2.88
CA VAL A 185 1.10 -6.04 1.96
C VAL A 185 0.65 -6.91 0.80
N PHE A 186 -0.65 -6.92 0.58
CA PHE A 186 -1.29 -7.67 -0.50
C PHE A 186 -2.02 -6.71 -1.42
N VAL A 187 -2.00 -7.00 -2.71
CA VAL A 187 -2.68 -6.22 -3.74
C VAL A 187 -3.73 -7.10 -4.41
N SER A 188 -4.94 -6.56 -4.55
CA SER A 188 -5.96 -7.15 -5.42
C SER A 188 -5.87 -6.60 -6.84
N ASN A 189 -6.44 -7.32 -7.80
CA ASN A 189 -6.59 -6.83 -9.17
C ASN A 189 -7.70 -5.77 -9.32
N ASN A 190 -8.53 -5.57 -8.29
CA ASN A 190 -9.61 -4.60 -8.35
C ASN A 190 -9.06 -3.19 -8.15
N PRO A 191 -9.51 -2.21 -8.95
CA PRO A 191 -9.15 -0.82 -8.72
C PRO A 191 -9.88 -0.26 -7.48
N PRO A 192 -9.40 0.86 -6.90
CA PRO A 192 -10.07 1.52 -5.78
C PRO A 192 -11.48 1.99 -6.16
N PRO A 193 -12.51 1.75 -5.33
CA PRO A 193 -13.88 2.20 -5.57
C PRO A 193 -14.12 3.69 -5.19
N TYR A 194 -13.06 4.42 -4.86
CA TYR A 194 -13.10 5.84 -4.47
C TYR A 194 -12.04 6.62 -5.23
N PRO A 195 -12.19 7.95 -5.38
CA PRO A 195 -11.12 8.80 -5.89
C PRO A 195 -9.91 8.81 -4.97
N GLY A 196 -8.73 8.77 -5.56
CA GLY A 196 -7.46 8.93 -4.84
C GLY A 196 -6.86 10.33 -4.96
N VAL A 197 -5.75 10.52 -4.26
CA VAL A 197 -4.93 11.74 -4.27
C VAL A 197 -4.54 12.18 -5.69
N THR A 198 -4.41 11.25 -6.65
CA THR A 198 -4.08 11.53 -8.06
C THR A 198 -5.30 11.60 -8.99
N GLY A 199 -6.52 11.58 -8.44
CA GLY A 199 -7.77 11.71 -9.18
C GLY A 199 -8.24 10.51 -9.97
N ARG A 200 -7.61 9.35 -9.83
CA ARG A 200 -8.15 8.11 -10.37
C ARG A 200 -9.26 7.60 -9.45
N ALA A 201 -10.51 7.72 -9.89
CA ALA A 201 -11.65 6.98 -9.36
C ALA A 201 -12.02 5.87 -10.36
N TYR A 202 -12.30 4.66 -9.89
CA TYR A 202 -12.78 3.57 -10.75
C TYR A 202 -14.10 3.01 -10.20
N PRO A 203 -15.07 2.62 -11.04
CA PRO A 203 -15.02 2.62 -12.50
C PRO A 203 -15.08 4.04 -13.10
N PRO A 204 -14.47 4.27 -14.28
CA PRO A 204 -14.56 5.56 -14.95
C PRO A 204 -16.03 5.84 -15.19
N GLY A 205 -16.57 6.86 -14.50
CA GLY A 205 -17.84 7.43 -14.88
C GLY A 205 -17.76 7.86 -16.33
N THR A 206 -18.71 7.41 -17.14
CA THR A 206 -18.96 7.89 -18.50
C THR A 206 -19.17 9.40 -18.45
N GLY A 207 -18.11 10.18 -18.66
CA GLY A 207 -18.17 11.63 -18.67
C GLY A 207 -17.09 12.31 -17.83
N TYR A 208 -15.81 12.06 -18.14
CA TYR A 208 -14.77 13.03 -17.82
C TYR A 208 -13.97 13.35 -19.08
N SER A 209 -14.55 14.25 -19.89
CA SER A 209 -13.81 15.04 -20.88
C SER A 209 -12.99 16.09 -20.12
N GLY A 210 -11.72 15.81 -19.90
CA GLY A 210 -10.85 16.73 -19.20
C GLY A 210 -9.39 16.29 -19.19
N VAL A 211 -8.62 16.89 -20.10
CA VAL A 211 -7.15 17.03 -20.08
C VAL A 211 -6.33 15.96 -20.83
N SER A 212 -6.23 16.24 -22.14
CA SER A 212 -5.03 16.19 -22.99
C SER A 212 -4.12 14.95 -22.93
N SER A 213 -4.29 14.10 -23.92
CA SER A 213 -3.19 13.44 -24.62
C SER A 213 -2.17 14.50 -25.05
N GLN A 214 -1.05 14.59 -24.33
CA GLN A 214 0.11 15.32 -24.81
C GLN A 214 0.80 14.41 -25.84
N GLU A 215 0.37 14.59 -27.09
CA GLU A 215 1.04 14.09 -28.28
C GLU A 215 2.49 14.56 -28.26
N SER A 216 3.44 13.62 -28.32
CA SER A 216 4.80 13.93 -28.72
C SER A 216 4.88 13.83 -30.25
N PRO A 217 5.47 14.81 -30.96
CA PRO A 217 5.52 14.80 -32.41
C PRO A 217 6.56 13.78 -32.90
N SER A 218 6.08 12.80 -33.67
CA SER A 218 6.92 11.88 -34.44
C SER A 218 7.60 12.61 -35.61
N PRO A 219 8.90 12.43 -35.86
CA PRO A 219 9.48 12.61 -37.18
C PRO A 219 9.40 11.29 -37.95
N THR A 220 8.68 11.33 -39.07
CA THR A 220 8.55 10.25 -40.05
C THR A 220 9.84 10.09 -40.87
N GLY A 221 10.19 8.83 -41.17
CA GLY A 221 10.74 8.44 -42.46
C GLY A 221 12.14 7.82 -42.48
N ALA A 222 12.24 6.51 -42.25
CA ALA A 222 13.16 5.63 -43.01
C ALA A 222 12.79 4.16 -42.81
N ALA A 223 12.71 3.43 -43.92
CA ALA A 223 12.24 2.05 -44.06
C ALA A 223 13.19 1.00 -43.48
N PHE A 224 12.65 -0.12 -42.97
CA PHE A 224 13.41 -1.34 -42.71
C PHE A 224 12.65 -2.61 -43.13
N SER A 225 13.36 -3.46 -43.88
CA SER A 225 13.01 -4.81 -44.34
C SER A 225 13.26 -5.89 -43.25
N PRO A 226 12.83 -7.16 -43.44
CA PRO A 226 12.52 -8.07 -42.34
C PRO A 226 13.61 -9.09 -41.96
N GLY A 227 13.65 -9.44 -40.66
CA GLY A 227 14.11 -10.73 -40.11
C GLY A 227 15.17 -10.64 -38.98
N PRO A 228 15.36 -11.66 -38.11
CA PRO A 228 14.50 -12.81 -37.82
C PRO A 228 14.26 -13.08 -36.30
N SER A 229 13.14 -13.75 -36.02
CA SER A 229 12.87 -14.76 -34.97
C SER A 229 13.47 -14.64 -33.54
N ALA A 230 12.53 -14.61 -32.58
CA ALA A 230 12.74 -14.74 -31.13
C ALA A 230 13.40 -16.06 -30.69
N PRO A 231 14.16 -16.08 -29.57
CA PRO A 231 14.54 -17.31 -28.89
C PRO A 231 13.47 -17.80 -27.89
N PRO A 232 13.47 -19.10 -27.55
CA PRO A 232 12.34 -19.82 -26.97
C PRO A 232 12.40 -19.98 -25.43
N GLY A 233 11.21 -20.04 -24.82
CA GLY A 233 10.84 -20.84 -23.63
C GLY A 233 11.78 -20.92 -22.41
N TYR A 234 11.31 -20.45 -21.25
CA TYR A 234 11.93 -20.82 -19.96
C TYR A 234 11.35 -22.14 -19.42
N PRO A 235 12.19 -23.14 -19.08
CA PRO A 235 11.78 -24.38 -18.43
C PRO A 235 11.57 -24.18 -16.92
N GLY A 236 10.65 -24.96 -16.36
CA GLY A 236 10.29 -24.94 -14.94
C GLY A 236 11.46 -25.26 -14.01
N ALA A 237 11.35 -24.74 -12.78
CA ALA A 237 12.28 -24.98 -11.69
C ALA A 237 12.50 -26.49 -11.46
N PRO A 238 13.75 -26.98 -11.31
CA PRO A 238 13.98 -28.38 -10.99
C PRO A 238 13.57 -28.67 -9.55
N ALA A 239 12.86 -29.78 -9.36
CA ALA A 239 12.51 -30.31 -8.05
C ALA A 239 13.78 -30.76 -7.31
N GLY A 240 14.01 -30.26 -6.08
CA GLY A 240 15.04 -30.79 -5.18
C GLY A 240 15.87 -29.78 -4.36
N MET A 241 15.64 -28.47 -4.45
CA MET A 241 16.43 -27.49 -3.68
C MET A 241 16.04 -27.43 -2.20
N SER A 242 17.05 -27.42 -1.32
CA SER A 242 16.87 -27.20 0.12
C SER A 242 16.45 -25.75 0.41
N SER A 243 15.74 -25.51 1.52
CA SER A 243 15.28 -24.16 1.90
C SER A 243 16.42 -23.15 2.12
N SER A 244 17.63 -23.63 2.43
CA SER A 244 18.83 -22.79 2.51
C SER A 244 19.32 -22.30 1.15
N ASP A 245 19.21 -23.12 0.09
CA ASP A 245 19.68 -22.76 -1.25
C ASP A 245 18.73 -21.77 -1.94
N ALA A 246 17.42 -21.91 -1.69
CA ALA A 246 16.43 -20.94 -2.13
C ALA A 246 16.68 -19.54 -1.54
N LYS A 247 17.09 -19.48 -0.27
CA LYS A 247 17.38 -18.22 0.43
C LYS A 247 18.68 -17.55 -0.06
N ALA A 248 19.69 -18.35 -0.43
CA ALA A 248 20.92 -17.83 -1.02
C ALA A 248 20.69 -17.30 -2.46
N ALA A 249 19.84 -17.97 -3.24
CA ALA A 249 19.44 -17.51 -4.57
C ALA A 249 18.63 -16.21 -4.53
N GLU A 250 17.76 -16.04 -3.53
CA GLU A 250 16.98 -14.80 -3.33
C GLU A 250 17.87 -13.61 -2.93
N ALA A 251 18.85 -13.83 -2.04
CA ALA A 251 19.81 -12.80 -1.66
C ALA A 251 20.68 -12.34 -2.85
N ALA A 252 21.06 -13.27 -3.73
CA ALA A 252 21.85 -12.97 -4.93
C ALA A 252 21.07 -12.20 -6.02
N GLN A 253 19.74 -12.12 -5.93
CA GLN A 253 18.88 -11.42 -6.89
C GLN A 253 18.49 -10.01 -6.45
N SER A 254 18.88 -9.60 -5.24
CA SER A 254 18.56 -8.26 -4.75
C SER A 254 19.47 -7.20 -5.39
N ALA A 255 18.90 -6.44 -6.33
CA ALA A 255 19.52 -5.23 -6.86
C ALA A 255 19.67 -4.21 -5.72
N TYR A 256 20.89 -3.75 -5.48
CA TYR A 256 21.18 -2.75 -4.46
C TYR A 256 21.14 -1.35 -5.10
N TYR A 257 20.40 -0.44 -4.46
CA TYR A 257 20.27 0.95 -4.92
C TYR A 257 21.15 1.86 -4.06
N ASP A 258 22.08 2.58 -4.68
CA ASP A 258 22.91 3.59 -4.04
C ASP A 258 22.19 4.96 -4.08
N PRO A 259 21.81 5.52 -2.91
CA PRO A 259 21.11 6.81 -2.84
C PRO A 259 21.88 8.00 -3.43
N ASN A 260 23.21 7.89 -3.58
CA ASN A 260 24.04 8.97 -4.14
C ASN A 260 24.17 8.89 -5.67
N ARG A 261 23.71 7.82 -6.30
CA ARG A 261 23.78 7.61 -7.76
C ARG A 261 22.45 7.09 -8.31
N PRO A 262 21.42 7.94 -8.37
CA PRO A 262 20.05 7.49 -8.64
C PRO A 262 19.79 6.95 -10.05
N GLN A 263 20.74 7.12 -10.97
CA GLN A 263 20.67 6.66 -12.36
C GLN A 263 21.32 5.28 -12.59
N THR A 264 21.87 4.65 -11.54
CA THR A 264 22.58 3.38 -11.67
C THR A 264 22.13 2.39 -10.60
N ALA A 265 21.51 1.29 -11.02
CA ALA A 265 21.27 0.12 -10.16
C ALA A 265 22.41 -0.89 -10.38
N TYR A 266 23.02 -1.36 -9.28
CA TYR A 266 23.98 -2.45 -9.38
C TYR A 266 23.20 -3.77 -9.43
N VAL A 267 23.24 -4.43 -10.58
CA VAL A 267 22.73 -5.79 -10.76
C VAL A 267 23.94 -6.71 -10.69
N PRO A 268 24.02 -7.64 -9.70
CA PRO A 268 25.12 -8.59 -9.66
C PRO A 268 25.13 -9.43 -10.94
N PRO A 269 26.32 -9.73 -11.51
CA PRO A 269 26.42 -10.53 -12.72
C PRO A 269 25.81 -11.93 -12.48
N PRO A 270 25.25 -12.58 -13.51
CA PRO A 270 24.68 -13.92 -13.38
C PRO A 270 25.77 -14.88 -12.90
N TYR A 271 25.56 -15.46 -11.72
CA TYR A 271 26.43 -16.49 -11.13
C TYR A 271 26.54 -17.66 -12.11
N SER A 272 27.65 -17.74 -12.83
CA SER A 272 28.02 -18.93 -13.62
C SER A 272 28.94 -19.87 -12.83
N ASP A 273 29.49 -19.41 -11.70
CA ASP A 273 30.33 -20.23 -10.83
C ASP A 273 29.69 -20.33 -9.44
N LEU A 274 29.09 -21.49 -9.17
CA LEU A 274 28.69 -21.87 -7.82
C LEU A 274 29.95 -21.86 -6.93
N PRO A 275 29.88 -21.31 -5.70
CA PRO A 275 30.98 -21.45 -4.77
C PRO A 275 31.23 -22.95 -4.47
N PRO A 276 32.49 -23.36 -4.21
CA PRO A 276 32.82 -24.75 -3.95
C PRO A 276 31.97 -25.31 -2.82
N THR A 277 31.46 -26.51 -3.01
CA THR A 277 30.72 -27.21 -1.97
C THR A 277 31.63 -27.49 -0.77
N TYR A 278 31.05 -27.64 0.42
CA TYR A 278 31.81 -27.95 1.64
C TYR A 278 32.65 -29.24 1.52
N GLN A 279 32.25 -30.16 0.64
CA GLN A 279 33.03 -31.37 0.33
C GLN A 279 34.25 -31.10 -0.56
N GLU A 280 34.17 -30.12 -1.46
CA GLU A 280 35.29 -29.69 -2.33
C GLU A 280 36.34 -28.85 -1.60
N SER A 281 35.97 -28.18 -0.49
CA SER A 281 36.93 -27.44 0.32
C SER A 281 37.81 -28.34 1.21
N LEU A 282 37.34 -29.55 1.52
CA LEU A 282 38.09 -30.54 2.30
C LEU A 282 39.11 -31.32 1.46
N SER A 283 38.88 -31.45 0.15
CA SER A 283 39.74 -32.20 -0.77
C SER A 283 40.98 -31.41 -1.24
N LYS A 284 41.10 -30.12 -0.91
CA LYS A 284 42.30 -29.30 -1.19
C LYS A 284 43.38 -29.36 -0.09
N LYS A 285 43.25 -30.24 0.90
CA LYS A 285 44.22 -30.38 2.00
C LYS A 285 45.21 -31.55 1.83
N GLU A 286 45.14 -32.31 0.74
CA GLU A 286 46.13 -33.32 0.39
C GLU A 286 46.79 -32.96 -0.94
N ASN A 287 47.78 -32.06 -0.87
CA ASN A 287 48.99 -32.03 -1.68
C ASN A 287 49.95 -30.99 -1.12
#